data_AF-A0A2S5LVT1-F1
#
_entry.id   AF-A0A2S5LVT1-F1
#
_cell.length_a   1.000
_cell.length_b   1.000
_cell.length_c   1.000
_cell.angle_alpha   90.00
_cell.angle_beta   90.00
_cell.angle_gamma   90.00
#
_symmetry.space_group_name_H-M   'P 1'
#
loop_
_entity.id
_entity.type
_entity.pdbx_description
1 polymer ?
#
loop_
_entity_poly.entity_id
_entity_poly.type
_entity_poly.pdbx_seq_one_letter_code
_entity_poly.pdbx_strand_id
1 'polypeptide(L)'
;SGLYSAKYGRVIGSGYNKLTQVAHTIASLKDKSVLQIFRVALLVYNRANQIIEEDKTGLWKRKSNKFRKLLYTTNEYQRNKNLDDLMKFLFPELMKKEIWIKLKTFDDKHNLNN
;
A
#
# COMPACT_ATOMS: atom_id res chain seq x y z
N SER A 1 1.51 7.43 -10.79
CA SER A 1 0.99 8.49 -9.90
C SER A 1 0.98 8.07 -8.43
N GLY A 2 0.32 6.96 -8.06
CA GLY A 2 0.13 6.55 -6.66
C GLY A 2 1.36 6.48 -5.74
N LEU A 3 2.48 5.89 -6.21
CA LEU A 3 3.72 5.79 -5.42
C LEU A 3 4.38 7.16 -5.19
N TYR A 4 4.35 8.04 -6.19
CA TYR A 4 4.79 9.42 -6.03
C TYR A 4 3.91 10.17 -5.04
N SER A 5 2.59 9.96 -5.06
CA SER A 5 1.71 10.55 -4.06
C SER A 5 2.07 10.11 -2.64
N ALA A 6 2.40 8.83 -2.44
CA ALA A 6 2.87 8.32 -1.16
C ALA A 6 4.22 8.95 -0.74
N LYS A 7 5.16 9.09 -1.67
CA LYS A 7 6.48 9.70 -1.42
C LYS A 7 6.37 11.16 -0.96
N TYR A 8 5.59 11.97 -1.66
CA TYR A 8 5.48 13.40 -1.38
C TYR A 8 4.39 13.75 -0.36
N GLY A 9 3.53 12.80 0.05
CA GLY A 9 2.45 13.04 1.00
C GLY A 9 1.30 13.90 0.47
N ARG A 10 1.29 14.17 -0.84
CA ARG A 10 0.24 14.91 -1.55
C ARG A 10 -0.11 14.17 -2.84
N VAL A 11 -1.32 14.33 -3.33
CA VAL A 11 -1.74 13.67 -4.57
C VAL A 11 -0.91 14.20 -5.75
N ILE A 12 -0.30 13.29 -6.51
CA ILE A 12 0.41 13.58 -7.76
C ILE A 12 -0.23 12.77 -8.88
N GLY A 13 -0.68 13.46 -9.94
CA GLY A 13 -1.15 12.81 -11.18
C GLY A 13 -2.46 12.04 -11.04
N SER A 14 -3.48 12.70 -10.49
CA SER A 14 -4.92 12.38 -10.58
C SER A 14 -5.68 13.48 -9.84
N GLY A 15 -6.89 13.84 -10.27
CA GLY A 15 -7.69 14.93 -9.69
C GLY A 15 -8.25 14.67 -8.28
N TYR A 16 -7.54 13.89 -7.46
CA TYR A 16 -7.90 13.63 -6.07
C TYR A 16 -7.26 14.65 -5.14
N ASN A 17 -7.93 14.95 -4.03
CA ASN A 17 -7.47 15.93 -3.05
C ASN A 17 -6.82 15.30 -1.81
N LYS A 18 -6.96 13.98 -1.65
CA LYS A 18 -6.56 13.24 -0.43
C LYS A 18 -5.78 11.98 -0.75
N LEU A 19 -4.79 11.65 0.08
CA LEU A 19 -4.00 10.42 -0.04
C LEU A 19 -4.87 9.17 0.18
N THR A 20 -5.87 9.25 1.05
CA THR A 20 -6.83 8.16 1.27
C THR A 20 -7.64 7.84 0.00
N GLN A 21 -7.95 8.82 -0.85
CA GLN A 21 -8.61 8.57 -2.14
C GLN A 21 -7.71 7.81 -3.10
N VAL A 22 -6.43 8.19 -3.18
CA VAL A 22 -5.42 7.45 -3.96
C VAL A 22 -5.30 6.01 -3.45
N ALA A 23 -5.31 5.82 -2.13
CA ALA A 23 -5.28 4.50 -1.51
C ALA A 23 -6.51 3.67 -1.91
N HIS A 24 -7.71 4.25 -1.88
CA HIS A 24 -8.94 3.61 -2.34
C HIS A 24 -8.88 3.20 -3.80
N THR A 25 -8.37 4.06 -4.68
CA THR A 25 -8.19 3.79 -6.11
C THR A 25 -7.25 2.62 -6.34
N ILE A 26 -6.08 2.61 -5.70
CA ILE A 26 -5.11 1.50 -5.82
C ILE A 26 -5.71 0.19 -5.32
N ALA A 27 -6.43 0.22 -4.20
CA ALA A 27 -7.12 -0.95 -3.66
C ALA A 27 -8.36 -1.38 -4.47
N SER A 28 -8.80 -0.58 -5.44
CA SER A 28 -9.89 -0.90 -6.39
C SER A 28 -9.39 -1.31 -7.77
N LEU A 29 -8.07 -1.29 -8.03
CA LEU A 29 -7.54 -1.71 -9.32
C LEU A 29 -7.87 -3.18 -9.58
N LYS A 30 -8.15 -3.49 -10.86
CA LYS A 30 -8.35 -4.86 -11.33
C LYS A 30 -7.08 -5.70 -11.18
N ASP A 31 -5.92 -5.09 -11.43
CA ASP A 31 -4.62 -5.67 -11.09
C ASP A 31 -4.15 -5.12 -9.74
N LYS A 32 -4.12 -6.00 -8.73
CA LYS A 32 -3.72 -5.66 -7.35
C LYS A 32 -2.25 -5.96 -7.07
N SER A 33 -1.47 -6.31 -8.09
CA SER A 33 -0.03 -6.59 -7.96
C SER A 33 0.78 -5.42 -7.40
N VAL A 34 0.31 -4.18 -7.61
CA VAL A 34 0.91 -2.94 -7.10
C VAL A 34 0.50 -2.60 -5.66
N LEU A 35 -0.47 -3.32 -5.08
CA LEU A 35 -0.98 -3.01 -3.74
C LEU A 35 0.08 -3.26 -2.67
N GLN A 36 0.85 -4.35 -2.78
CA GLN A 36 1.89 -4.67 -1.79
C GLN A 36 2.95 -3.57 -1.72
N ILE A 37 3.46 -3.14 -2.88
CA ILE A 37 4.49 -2.10 -2.92
C ILE A 37 3.96 -0.74 -2.49
N PHE A 38 2.69 -0.43 -2.78
CA PHE A 38 2.07 0.78 -2.26
C PHE A 38 1.99 0.78 -0.73
N ARG A 39 1.67 -0.36 -0.10
CA ARG A 39 1.68 -0.49 1.36
C ARG A 39 3.07 -0.32 1.95
N VAL A 40 4.09 -0.87 1.28
CA VAL A 40 5.49 -0.62 1.65
C VAL A 40 5.80 0.88 1.57
N ALA A 41 5.40 1.57 0.50
CA ALA A 41 5.57 3.02 0.40
C ALA A 41 4.90 3.79 1.54
N LEU A 42 3.68 3.40 1.94
CA LEU A 42 3.01 4.02 3.09
C LEU A 42 3.77 3.83 4.40
N LEU A 43 4.41 2.67 4.59
CA LEU A 43 5.26 2.39 5.75
C LEU A 43 6.55 3.21 5.72
N VAL A 44 7.25 3.23 4.58
CA VAL A 44 8.54 3.92 4.42
C VAL A 44 8.40 5.43 4.55
N TYR A 45 7.35 6.00 3.97
CA TYR A 45 7.11 7.45 3.99
C TYR A 45 6.26 7.90 5.18
N ASN A 46 6.03 7.02 6.15
CA ASN A 46 5.27 7.28 7.37
C ASN A 46 3.88 7.91 7.11
N ARG A 47 3.15 7.38 6.12
CA ARG A 47 1.85 7.91 5.67
C ARG A 47 0.65 7.20 6.28
N ALA A 48 0.87 6.22 7.14
CA ALA A 48 -0.20 5.50 7.82
C ALA A 48 -1.09 6.44 8.65
N ASN A 49 -0.49 7.34 9.44
CA ASN A 49 -1.23 8.29 10.28
C ASN A 49 -2.06 9.27 9.44
N GLN A 50 -1.47 9.81 8.37
CA GLN A 50 -2.18 10.70 7.44
C GLN A 50 -3.42 10.03 6.83
N ILE A 51 -3.31 8.77 6.42
CA ILE A 51 -4.45 8.03 5.88
C ILE A 51 -5.54 7.82 6.94
N ILE A 52 -5.16 7.54 8.18
CA ILE A 52 -6.10 7.37 9.29
C ILE A 52 -6.83 8.68 9.60
N GLU A 53 -6.11 9.81 9.64
CA GLU A 53 -6.68 11.14 9.86
C GLU A 53 -7.63 11.56 8.72
N GLU A 54 -7.28 11.20 7.47
CA GLU A 54 -8.10 11.49 6.30
C GLU A 54 -9.32 10.55 6.16
N ASP A 55 -9.28 9.34 6.74
CA ASP A 55 -10.35 8.32 6.72
C ASP A 55 -11.47 8.60 7.73
N LYS A 56 -12.16 9.74 7.56
CA LYS A 56 -13.27 10.14 8.44
C LYS A 56 -14.45 9.16 8.47
N THR A 57 -14.59 8.30 7.45
CA THR A 57 -15.72 7.37 7.31
C THR A 57 -15.39 5.96 7.77
N GLY A 58 -14.12 5.65 8.07
CA GLY A 58 -13.66 4.30 8.42
C GLY A 58 -13.72 3.30 7.25
N LEU A 59 -14.04 3.75 6.05
CA LEU A 59 -14.19 2.89 4.88
C LEU A 59 -12.84 2.33 4.44
N TRP A 60 -11.77 3.11 4.56
CA TRP A 60 -10.43 2.63 4.27
C TRP A 60 -10.01 1.57 5.28
N LYS A 61 -10.24 1.80 6.58
CA LYS A 61 -9.97 0.80 7.63
C LYS A 61 -10.64 -0.53 7.31
N ARG A 62 -11.94 -0.53 7.00
CA ARG A 62 -12.69 -1.75 6.64
C ARG A 62 -12.12 -2.44 5.39
N LYS A 63 -11.83 -1.67 4.33
CA LYS A 63 -11.27 -2.20 3.07
C LYS A 63 -9.88 -2.80 3.30
N SER A 64 -9.06 -2.13 4.10
CA SER A 64 -7.70 -2.57 4.45
C SER A 64 -7.68 -3.89 5.21
N ASN A 65 -8.58 -4.06 6.17
CA ASN A 65 -8.73 -5.34 6.87
C ASN A 65 -9.12 -6.47 5.90
N LYS A 66 -10.05 -6.20 4.98
CA LYS A 66 -10.51 -7.20 4.00
C LYS A 66 -9.38 -7.67 3.08
N PHE A 67 -8.63 -6.75 2.47
CA PHE A 67 -7.57 -7.17 1.56
C PHE A 67 -6.35 -7.76 2.27
N ARG A 68 -6.05 -7.39 3.53
CA ARG A 68 -4.91 -7.97 4.28
C ARG A 68 -5.05 -9.48 4.46
N LYS A 69 -6.27 -9.99 4.66
CA LYS A 69 -6.56 -11.43 4.75
C LYS A 69 -6.35 -12.16 3.41
N LEU A 70 -6.55 -11.45 2.29
CA LEU A 70 -6.46 -12.00 0.93
C LEU A 70 -5.04 -11.90 0.34
N LEU A 71 -4.22 -11.00 0.88
CA LEU A 71 -2.94 -10.59 0.30
C LEU A 71 -1.95 -11.74 0.10
N TYR A 72 -2.00 -12.73 1.00
CA TYR A 72 -1.08 -13.87 1.02
C TYR A 72 -1.72 -15.19 0.60
N THR A 73 -3.05 -15.20 0.38
CA THR A 73 -3.83 -16.41 0.10
C THR A 73 -4.35 -16.47 -1.34
N THR A 74 -4.32 -15.35 -2.07
CA THR A 74 -4.89 -15.26 -3.42
C THR A 74 -3.89 -14.71 -4.43
N ASN A 75 -3.87 -15.31 -5.63
CA ASN A 75 -2.94 -14.93 -6.70
C ASN A 75 -3.16 -13.50 -7.22
N GLU A 76 -4.38 -12.95 -7.09
CA GLU A 76 -4.71 -11.57 -7.51
C GLU A 76 -3.83 -10.52 -6.83
N TYR A 77 -3.36 -10.78 -5.61
CA TYR A 77 -2.52 -9.87 -4.82
C TYR A 77 -1.03 -10.21 -4.89
N GLN A 78 -0.63 -11.18 -5.73
CA GLN A 78 0.76 -11.49 -5.92
C GLN A 78 1.47 -10.30 -6.57
N ARG A 79 2.61 -9.95 -5.97
CA ARG A 79 3.49 -8.91 -6.47
C ARG A 79 3.97 -9.26 -7.87
N ASN A 80 3.85 -8.31 -8.79
CA ASN A 80 4.40 -8.43 -10.13
C ASN A 80 5.92 -8.19 -10.10
N LYS A 81 6.69 -9.27 -10.19
CA LYS A 81 8.17 -9.23 -10.18
C LYS A 81 8.76 -8.46 -11.35
N ASN A 82 8.06 -8.35 -12.48
CA ASN A 82 8.55 -7.61 -13.63
C ASN A 82 8.63 -6.10 -13.36
N LEU A 83 7.90 -5.61 -12.35
CA LEU A 83 8.01 -4.22 -11.90
C LEU A 83 9.16 -4.01 -10.92
N ASP A 84 9.77 -5.07 -10.38
CA ASP A 84 10.73 -4.95 -9.27
C ASP A 84 11.98 -4.16 -9.65
N ASP A 85 12.50 -4.37 -10.86
CA ASP A 85 13.69 -3.65 -11.35
C ASP A 85 13.40 -2.17 -11.55
N LEU A 86 12.25 -1.84 -12.15
CA LEU A 86 11.80 -0.46 -12.30
C LEU A 86 11.58 0.21 -10.94
N MET A 87 11.00 -0.52 -9.99
CA MET A 87 10.72 -0.01 -8.64
C MET A 87 12.00 0.16 -7.83
N LYS A 88 12.99 -0.72 -8.01
CA LYS A 88 14.32 -0.59 -7.41
C LYS A 88 15.06 0.62 -7.96
N PHE A 89 14.90 0.92 -9.25
CA PHE A 89 15.49 2.10 -9.86
C PHE A 89 14.84 3.40 -9.36
N LEU A 90 13.50 3.47 -9.33
CA LEU A 90 12.78 4.70 -8.97
C LEU A 90 12.69 4.95 -7.45
N PHE A 91 12.60 3.87 -6.67
CA PHE A 91 12.37 3.90 -5.23
C PHE A 91 13.20 2.81 -4.52
N PRO A 92 14.53 2.89 -4.57
CA PRO A 92 15.41 1.88 -3.97
C PRO A 92 15.14 1.65 -2.48
N GLU A 93 14.68 2.68 -1.77
CA GLU A 93 14.27 2.61 -0.37
C GLU A 93 13.15 1.60 -0.11
N LEU A 94 12.24 1.40 -1.06
CA LEU A 94 11.12 0.47 -0.93
C LEU A 94 11.57 -0.99 -1.10
N MET A 95 12.75 -1.24 -1.66
CA MET A 95 13.23 -2.58 -1.97
C MET A 95 14.10 -3.18 -0.86
N LYS A 96 14.31 -2.46 0.24
CA LYS A 96 15.07 -2.96 1.39
C LYS A 96 14.34 -4.14 2.03
N LYS A 97 15.01 -5.31 2.08
CA LYS A 97 14.46 -6.57 2.59
C LYS A 97 13.84 -6.42 3.99
N GLU A 98 14.47 -5.64 4.85
CA GLU A 98 14.01 -5.36 6.22
C GLU A 98 12.60 -4.77 6.28
N ILE A 99 12.24 -3.91 5.31
CA ILE A 99 10.94 -3.25 5.28
C ILE A 99 9.84 -4.24 4.90
N TRP A 100 10.14 -5.12 3.94
CA TRP A 100 9.23 -6.20 3.55
C TRP A 100 9.01 -7.20 4.68
N ILE A 101 10.06 -7.52 5.44
CA ILE A 101 9.95 -8.36 6.65
C ILE A 101 9.05 -7.66 7.68
N LYS A 102 9.30 -6.38 7.99
CA LYS A 102 8.48 -5.60 8.93
C LYS A 102 7.00 -5.58 8.53
N LEU A 103 6.70 -5.37 7.24
CA LEU A 103 5.33 -5.37 6.75
C LEU A 103 4.67 -6.75 6.90
N LYS A 104 5.39 -7.82 6.55
CA LYS A 104 4.88 -9.19 6.69
C LYS A 104 4.61 -9.54 8.16
N THR A 105 5.56 -9.26 9.06
CA THR A 105 5.40 -9.48 10.50
C THR A 105 4.21 -8.70 11.07
N PHE A 106 4.01 -7.46 10.63
CA PHE A 106 2.84 -6.66 11.01
C PHE A 106 1.54 -7.34 10.55
N ASP A 107 1.49 -7.80 9.31
CA ASP A 107 0.30 -8.46 8.77
C ASP A 107 0.00 -9.79 9.45
N ASP A 108 1.01 -10.61 9.68
CA ASP A 108 0.88 -11.91 10.36
C ASP A 108 0.30 -11.71 11.77
N LYS A 109 0.80 -10.73 12.53
CA LYS A 109 0.28 -10.37 13.86
C LYS A 109 -1.19 -9.92 13.82
N HIS A 110 -1.59 -9.19 12.78
CA HIS A 110 -2.96 -8.68 12.65
C HIS A 110 -3.95 -9.69 12.05
N ASN A 111 -3.44 -10.67 11.30
CA ASN A 111 -4.24 -11.77 10.74
C ASN A 111 -4.47 -12.89 11.76
N LEU A 112 -3.62 -13.05 12.79
CA LEU A 112 -3.79 -14.03 13.87
C LEU A 112 -4.75 -13.59 14.99
N ASN A 113 -5.00 -12.28 15.14
CA ASN A 113 -5.76 -11.70 16.24
C ASN A 113 -7.21 -11.27 15.85
N ASN A 114 -7.76 -11.77 14.74
CA ASN A 114 -9.08 -11.42 14.15
C ASN A 114 -9.62 -12.55 13.26
#